data_AF-A0A970HHK7-F1
#
_entry.id   AF-A0A970HHK7-F1
#
_cell.length_a   1.000
_cell.length_b   1.000
_cell.length_c   1.000
_cell.angle_alpha   90.00
_cell.angle_beta   90.00
_cell.angle_gamma   90.00
#
_symmetry.space_group_name_H-M   'P 1'
#
loop_
_entity.id
_entity.type
_entity.pdbx_description
1 polymer ?
#
loop_
_entity_poly.entity_id
_entity_poly.type
_entity_poly.pdbx_seq_one_letter_code
_entity_poly.pdbx_strand_id
1 'polypeptide(L)'
;MDYEKQLNNLKENLDKAKSLKYRAEARLEQLKRQEEELINELNELGVKPEELDQEIEKLTKEIDSLLKEAHSLLPMDLLEKK
;
A
#
# COMPACT_ATOMS: atom_id res chain seq x y z
N MET A 1 37.49 44.33 -3.10
CA MET A 1 36.24 44.12 -2.35
C MET A 1 35.54 42.92 -2.96
N ASP A 2 35.52 41.80 -2.25
CA ASP A 2 35.01 40.49 -2.71
C ASP A 2 33.54 40.24 -2.29
N TYR A 3 32.91 41.24 -1.68
CA TYR A 3 31.58 41.15 -1.09
C TYR A 3 30.47 40.98 -2.14
N GLU A 4 30.62 41.57 -3.32
CA GLU A 4 29.63 41.47 -4.40
C GLU A 4 29.55 40.04 -4.97
N LYS A 5 30.72 39.38 -5.07
CA LYS A 5 30.82 37.97 -5.48
C LYS A 5 30.23 37.03 -4.43
N GLN A 6 30.46 37.32 -3.14
CA GLN A 6 29.85 36.57 -2.04
C GLN A 6 28.32 36.75 -2.01
N LEU A 7 27.81 37.96 -2.25
CA LEU A 7 26.37 38.23 -2.29
C LEU A 7 25.69 37.50 -3.46
N ASN A 8 26.32 37.46 -4.63
CA ASN A 8 25.82 36.71 -5.78
C ASN A 8 25.79 35.20 -5.52
N ASN A 9 26.85 34.63 -4.94
CA ASN A 9 26.86 33.22 -4.56
C ASN A 9 25.76 32.89 -3.54
N LEU A 10 25.53 33.78 -2.56
CA LEU A 10 24.48 33.59 -1.56
C LEU A 10 23.09 33.59 -2.21
N LYS A 11 22.86 34.50 -3.16
CA LYS A 11 21.61 34.61 -3.92
C LYS A 11 21.37 33.36 -4.77
N GLU A 12 22.36 32.87 -5.50
CA GLU A 12 22.25 31.64 -6.28
C GLU A 12 21.95 30.42 -5.41
N ASN A 13 22.61 30.31 -4.27
CA ASN A 13 22.37 29.21 -3.34
C ASN A 13 20.96 29.28 -2.74
N LEU A 14 20.45 30.48 -2.45
CA LEU A 14 19.09 30.68 -1.97
C LEU A 14 18.06 30.27 -3.03
N ASP A 15 18.28 30.64 -4.29
CA ASP A 15 17.37 30.28 -5.38
C ASP A 15 17.37 28.77 -5.66
N LYS A 16 18.54 28.13 -5.60
CA LYS A 16 18.65 26.66 -5.64
C LYS A 16 17.89 26.01 -4.48
N ALA A 17 18.07 26.49 -3.26
CA ALA A 17 17.37 25.96 -2.08
C ALA A 17 15.85 26.12 -2.19
N LYS A 18 15.35 27.27 -2.68
CA LYS A 18 13.93 27.47 -2.96
C LYS A 18 13.41 26.47 -3.98
N SER A 19 14.13 26.27 -5.08
CA SER A 19 13.71 25.31 -6.12
C SER A 19 13.63 23.87 -5.60
N LEU A 20 14.59 23.49 -4.75
CA LEU A 20 14.60 22.18 -4.09
C LEU A 20 13.43 22.01 -3.13
N LYS A 21 13.13 23.05 -2.33
CA LYS A 21 11.99 23.07 -1.42
C LYS A 21 10.67 22.88 -2.19
N TYR A 22 10.43 23.66 -3.24
CA TYR A 22 9.21 23.54 -4.05
C TYR A 22 9.05 22.14 -4.66
N ARG A 23 10.15 21.54 -5.15
CA ARG A 23 10.13 20.19 -5.71
C ARG A 23 9.81 19.15 -4.63
N ALA A 24 10.37 19.30 -3.43
CA ALA A 24 10.10 18.41 -2.31
C ALA A 24 8.64 18.52 -1.84
N GLU A 25 8.11 19.74 -1.75
CA GLU A 25 6.71 20.00 -1.40
C GLU A 25 5.76 19.37 -2.42
N ALA A 26 6.00 19.56 -3.72
CA ALA A 26 5.19 18.95 -4.77
C ALA A 26 5.23 17.41 -4.72
N ARG A 27 6.41 16.83 -4.47
CA ARG A 27 6.56 15.37 -4.32
C ARG A 27 5.84 14.84 -3.08
N LEU A 28 5.89 15.58 -1.98
CA LEU A 28 5.18 15.22 -0.75
C LEU A 28 3.67 15.24 -0.96
N GLU A 29 3.15 16.26 -1.64
CA GLU A 29 1.73 16.34 -1.97
C GLU A 29 1.29 15.19 -2.86
N GLN A 30 2.09 14.84 -3.88
CA GLN A 30 1.81 13.68 -4.73
C GLN A 30 1.77 12.38 -3.93
N LEU A 31 2.75 12.16 -3.04
CA LEU A 31 2.80 10.95 -2.21
C LEU A 31 1.60 10.84 -1.26
N LYS A 32 1.16 11.96 -0.66
CA LYS A 32 -0.03 11.98 0.18
C LYS A 32 -1.30 11.62 -0.58
N ARG A 33 -1.44 12.11 -1.81
CA ARG A 33 -2.59 11.74 -2.66
C ARG A 33 -2.57 10.25 -2.99
N GLN A 34 -1.40 9.69 -3.31
CA GLN A 34 -1.26 8.26 -3.56
C GLN A 34 -1.59 7.42 -2.31
N GLU A 35 -1.16 7.87 -1.12
CA GLU A 35 -1.51 7.22 0.14
C GLU A 35 -3.02 7.24 0.40
N GLU A 36 -3.68 8.39 0.22
CA GLU A 36 -5.14 8.51 0.35
C GLU A 36 -5.90 7.63 -0.66
N GLU A 37 -5.45 7.58 -1.92
CA GLU A 37 -6.01 6.70 -2.95
C GLU A 37 -5.90 5.23 -2.53
N LEU A 38 -4.72 4.78 -2.10
CA LEU A 38 -4.52 3.40 -1.62
C LEU A 38 -5.39 3.07 -0.41
N ILE A 39 -5.51 3.99 0.55
CA ILE A 39 -6.38 3.79 1.72
C ILE A 39 -7.85 3.69 1.29
N ASN A 40 -8.29 4.52 0.34
CA ASN A 40 -9.65 4.46 -0.19
C ASN A 40 -9.91 3.14 -0.92
N GLU A 41 -8.99 2.68 -1.76
CA GLU A 41 -9.08 1.37 -2.43
C GLU A 41 -9.17 0.21 -1.42
N LEU A 42 -8.33 0.24 -0.37
CA LEU A 42 -8.38 -0.76 0.71
C LEU A 42 -9.73 -0.74 1.45
N ASN A 43 -10.25 0.46 1.75
CA ASN A 43 -11.57 0.61 2.37
C ASN A 43 -12.71 0.15 1.45
N GLU A 44 -12.65 0.43 0.14
CA GLU A 44 -13.63 -0.05 -0.85
C GLU A 44 -13.63 -1.58 -0.97
N LEU A 45 -12.46 -2.21 -0.84
CA LEU A 45 -12.34 -3.67 -0.76
C LEU A 45 -12.86 -4.23 0.57
N GLY A 46 -13.23 -3.37 1.53
CA GLY A 46 -13.75 -3.78 2.84
C GLY A 46 -12.67 -4.38 3.74
N VAL A 47 -11.39 -4.19 3.41
CA VAL A 47 -10.27 -4.75 4.15
C VAL A 47 -9.44 -3.61 4.71
N LYS A 48 -9.47 -3.41 6.03
CA LYS A 48 -8.47 -2.51 6.64
C LYS A 48 -7.09 -3.14 6.47
N PRO A 49 -6.05 -2.37 6.12
CA PRO A 49 -4.70 -2.91 6.02
C PRO A 49 -4.22 -3.57 7.32
N GLU A 50 -4.71 -3.14 8.48
CA GLU A 50 -4.41 -3.79 9.77
C GLU A 50 -5.12 -5.15 9.97
N GLU A 51 -6.21 -5.40 9.24
CA GLU A 51 -7.06 -6.59 9.36
C GLU A 51 -6.81 -7.59 8.22
N LEU A 52 -5.96 -7.24 7.24
CA LEU A 52 -5.70 -8.01 6.03
C LEU A 52 -5.19 -9.43 6.35
N ASP A 53 -4.23 -9.54 7.27
CA ASP A 53 -3.69 -10.83 7.71
C ASP A 53 -4.75 -11.68 8.44
N GLN A 54 -5.62 -11.04 9.23
CA GLN A 54 -6.69 -11.73 9.96
C GLN A 54 -7.77 -12.27 9.01
N GLU A 55 -8.14 -11.49 7.99
CA GLU A 55 -9.13 -11.90 7.00
C GLU A 55 -8.58 -13.03 6.12
N ILE A 56 -7.29 -13.01 5.76
CA ILE A 56 -6.62 -14.13 5.08
C ILE A 56 -6.68 -15.41 5.93
N GLU A 57 -6.38 -15.32 7.23
CA GLU A 57 -6.39 -16.48 8.11
C GLU A 57 -7.81 -17.05 8.28
N LYS A 58 -8.82 -16.17 8.39
CA LYS A 58 -10.23 -16.53 8.48
C LYS A 58 -10.71 -17.24 7.22
N LEU A 59 -10.45 -16.68 6.04
CA LEU A 59 -10.81 -17.28 4.74
C LEU A 59 -10.12 -18.63 4.53
N THR A 60 -8.85 -18.75 4.94
CA THR A 60 -8.11 -20.02 4.86
C THR A 60 -8.76 -21.11 5.71
N LYS A 61 -9.14 -20.79 6.95
CA LYS A 61 -9.86 -21.74 7.83
C LYS A 61 -11.22 -22.13 7.27
N GLU A 62 -11.93 -21.19 6.66
CA GLU A 62 -13.23 -21.43 6.05
C GLU A 62 -13.10 -22.37 4.84
N ILE A 63 -12.09 -22.17 3.98
CA ILE A 63 -11.76 -23.08 2.88
C ILE A 63 -11.48 -24.49 3.39
N ASP A 64 -10.62 -24.64 4.42
CA ASP A 64 -10.31 -25.95 4.99
C ASP A 64 -11.54 -26.65 5.58
N SER A 65 -12.43 -25.89 6.22
CA SER A 65 -13.68 -26.41 6.75
C SER A 65 -14.61 -26.88 5.64
N LEU A 66 -14.80 -26.06 4.61
CA LEU A 66 -15.64 -26.39 3.45
C LEU A 66 -15.08 -27.59 2.67
N LEU A 67 -13.76 -27.70 2.53
CA LEU A 67 -13.13 -28.87 1.91
C LEU A 67 -13.38 -30.14 2.74
N LYS A 68 -13.25 -30.07 4.06
CA LYS A 68 -13.57 -31.22 4.94
C LYS A 68 -15.04 -31.61 4.87
N GLU A 69 -15.93 -30.63 4.82
CA GLU A 69 -17.37 -30.86 4.68
C GLU A 69 -17.70 -31.44 3.31
N ALA A 70 -17.10 -30.94 2.24
CA ALA A 70 -17.24 -31.53 0.91
C ALA A 70 -16.72 -32.97 0.88
N HIS A 71 -15.59 -33.27 1.52
CA HIS A 71 -15.05 -34.63 1.62
C HIS A 71 -15.91 -35.56 2.48
N SER A 72 -16.58 -35.08 3.52
CA SER A 72 -17.48 -35.89 4.35
C SER A 72 -18.84 -36.12 3.69
N LEU A 73 -19.31 -35.16 2.89
CA LEU A 73 -20.55 -35.26 2.10
C LEU A 73 -20.36 -36.04 0.79
N LEU A 74 -19.13 -36.17 0.30
CA LEU A 74 -18.79 -37.06 -0.81
C LEU A 74 -18.71 -38.50 -0.31
N PRO A 75 -19.64 -39.39 -0.69
CA PRO A 75 -19.55 -40.80 -0.36
C PRO A 75 -18.39 -41.43 -1.14
N MET A 76 -17.19 -41.41 -0.56
CA MET A 76 -15.99 -42.06 -1.11
C MET A 76 -16.23 -43.56 -1.38
N ASP A 77 -17.14 -44.18 -0.63
CA ASP A 77 -17.58 -45.57 -0.82
C ASP A 77 -18.25 -45.86 -2.18
N LEU A 78 -18.75 -44.84 -2.90
CA LEU A 78 -19.35 -45.00 -4.23
C LEU A 78 -18.33 -44.82 -5.37
N LEU A 79 -17.17 -44.22 -5.10
CA LEU A 79 -16.11 -43.97 -6.09
C LEU A 79 -15.11 -45.14 -6.22
N GLU A 80 -15.02 -46.03 -5.22
CA GLU A 80 -14.16 -47.23 -5.24
C GLU A 80 -14.86 -48.52 -5.74
N LYS A 81 -15.90 -48.42 -6.58
CA LYS A 81 -16.37 -49.60 -7.33
C LYS A 81 -15.78 -49.64 -8.74
N LYS A 82 -14.59 -50.24 -8.83
CA LYS A 82 -14.16 -51.01 -10.01
C LYS A 82 -14.35 -52.49 -9.74
#